data_AF-A0A7C5X9T0-F1
#
_entry.id   AF-A0A7C5X9T0-F1
#
_cell.length_a   1.000
_cell.length_b   1.000
_cell.length_c   1.000
_cell.angle_alpha   90.00
_cell.angle_beta   90.00
_cell.angle_gamma   90.00
#
_symmetry.space_group_name_H-M   'P 1'
#
loop_
_entity.id
_entity.type
_entity.pdbx_description
1 polymer ?
#
loop_
_entity_poly.entity_id
_entity_poly.type
_entity_poly.pdbx_seq_one_letter_code
_entity_poly.pdbx_strand_id
1 'polypeptide(L)'
;MPLIRIYTDEKGEPRARIVEEDGNYVVSMDVFKEVPAPPSDAELLQIGERYRVYVRRRPLLRGVCEFLYFQFPSGVQLINAKYVGPDDPETALQGLAKAYQEEVAQSEKPGAEQ
;
A
#
# COMPACT_ATOMS: atom_id res chain seq x y z
N MET A 1 10.52 6.42 -21.58
CA MET A 1 11.21 6.56 -20.28
C MET A 1 10.16 6.98 -19.26
N PRO A 2 9.99 6.26 -18.15
CA PRO A 2 8.99 6.61 -17.15
C PRO A 2 9.34 7.93 -16.47
N LEU A 3 8.33 8.77 -16.25
CA LEU A 3 8.51 10.02 -15.52
C LEU A 3 8.32 9.76 -14.03
N ILE A 4 9.37 9.99 -13.24
CA ILE A 4 9.35 9.77 -11.79
C ILE A 4 9.27 11.12 -11.09
N ARG A 5 8.29 11.30 -10.21
CA ARG A 5 8.10 12.49 -9.38
C ARG A 5 7.92 12.08 -7.92
N ILE A 6 8.41 12.92 -7.01
CA ILE A 6 8.12 12.80 -5.57
C ILE A 6 7.05 13.82 -5.25
N TYR A 7 5.93 13.37 -4.71
CA TYR A 7 4.93 14.23 -4.13
C TYR A 7 5.35 14.60 -2.70
N THR A 8 5.46 15.90 -2.45
CA THR A 8 5.67 16.48 -1.12
C THR A 8 4.38 17.07 -0.60
N ASP A 9 4.07 16.87 0.68
CA ASP A 9 2.91 17.50 1.30
C ASP A 9 3.13 19.00 1.57
N GLU A 10 2.12 19.65 2.16
CA GLU A 10 2.14 21.08 2.51
C GLU A 10 3.28 21.47 3.47
N LYS A 11 3.86 20.49 4.18
CA LYS A 11 5.00 20.69 5.09
C LYS A 11 6.34 20.43 4.40
N GLY A 12 6.32 20.06 3.11
CA GLY A 12 7.49 19.69 2.33
C GLY A 12 7.96 18.26 2.56
N GLU A 13 7.20 17.41 3.26
CA GLU A 13 7.60 16.02 3.51
C GLU A 13 7.25 15.14 2.31
N PRO A 14 8.18 14.29 1.84
CA PRO A 14 7.89 13.34 0.77
C PRO A 14 6.85 12.31 1.25
N ARG A 15 5.68 12.26 0.61
CA ARG A 15 4.59 11.34 0.97
C ARG A 15 4.36 10.23 -0.04
N ALA A 16 4.64 10.49 -1.31
CA ALA A 16 4.43 9.48 -2.33
C ALA A 16 5.44 9.61 -3.47
N ARG A 17 5.71 8.48 -4.12
CA ARG A 17 6.38 8.42 -5.41
C ARG A 17 5.32 8.22 -6.49
N ILE A 18 5.38 9.03 -7.54
CA ILE A 18 4.49 8.94 -8.71
C ILE A 18 5.36 8.55 -9.89
N VAL A 19 4.96 7.49 -10.59
CA VAL A 19 5.56 7.04 -11.85
C VAL A 19 4.50 7.04 -12.91
N GLU A 20 4.75 7.67 -14.05
CA GLU A 20 3.88 7.64 -15.22
C GLU A 20 4.48 6.74 -16.31
N GLU A 21 3.68 5.83 -16.83
CA GLU A 21 4.02 4.96 -17.96
C GLU A 21 2.75 4.66 -18.80
N ASP A 22 2.80 4.98 -20.09
CA ASP A 22 1.74 4.71 -21.07
C ASP A 22 0.32 5.14 -20.64
N GLY A 23 0.21 6.31 -20.00
CA GLY A 23 -1.06 6.88 -19.54
C GLY A 23 -1.61 6.25 -18.25
N ASN A 24 -0.86 5.34 -17.62
CA ASN A 24 -1.11 4.86 -16.27
C ASN A 24 -0.14 5.50 -15.28
N TYR A 25 -0.63 5.65 -14.05
CA TYR A 25 0.14 6.13 -12.92
C TYR A 25 0.32 5.02 -11.89
N VAL A 26 1.53 4.92 -11.37
CA VAL A 26 1.83 4.22 -10.12
C VAL A 26 2.03 5.29 -9.05
N VAL A 27 1.13 5.36 -8.08
CA VAL A 27 1.26 6.24 -6.91
C VAL A 27 1.57 5.38 -5.71
N SER A 28 2.71 5.57 -5.07
CA SER A 28 3.23 4.69 -4.03
C SER A 28 3.55 5.46 -2.75
N MET A 29 2.96 5.06 -1.64
CA MET A 29 3.16 5.60 -0.30
C MET A 29 3.87 4.59 0.61
N ASP A 30 4.95 5.02 1.25
CA ASP A 30 5.61 4.22 2.28
C ASP A 30 4.93 4.49 3.63
N VAL A 31 4.45 3.43 4.30
CA VAL A 31 3.48 3.57 5.41
C VAL A 31 3.86 2.83 6.71
N PHE A 32 4.94 2.06 6.71
CA PHE A 32 5.59 1.39 7.88
C PHE A 32 4.74 1.26 9.15
N LYS A 33 3.64 0.51 9.09
CA LYS A 33 2.71 0.29 10.21
C LYS A 33 2.77 -1.16 10.68
N GLU A 34 2.96 -1.36 11.98
CA GLU A 34 2.88 -2.70 12.58
C GLU A 34 1.45 -3.21 12.59
N VAL A 35 1.27 -4.47 12.22
CA VAL A 35 -0.01 -5.18 12.20
C VAL A 35 0.15 -6.56 12.85
N PRO A 36 -0.90 -7.13 13.47
CA PRO A 36 -0.77 -8.38 14.21
C PRO A 36 -0.45 -9.60 13.33
N ALA A 37 -0.98 -9.62 12.10
CA ALA A 37 -0.79 -10.68 11.12
C ALA A 37 -1.00 -10.13 9.71
N PRO A 38 -0.51 -10.80 8.65
CA PRO A 38 -0.94 -10.50 7.29
C PRO A 38 -2.45 -10.76 7.16
N PRO A 39 -3.20 -9.97 6.35
CA PRO A 39 -4.61 -10.24 6.09
C PRO A 39 -4.83 -11.66 5.53
N SER A 40 -5.94 -12.30 5.90
CA SER A 40 -6.23 -13.68 5.51
C SER A 40 -6.46 -13.86 4.01
N ASP A 41 -6.85 -12.80 3.32
CA ASP A 41 -7.04 -12.71 1.88
C ASP A 41 -5.82 -12.14 1.14
N ALA A 42 -4.69 -11.93 1.83
CA ALA A 42 -3.45 -11.50 1.19
C ALA A 42 -2.73 -12.68 0.51
N GLU A 43 -2.25 -12.44 -0.71
CA GLU A 43 -1.47 -13.37 -1.49
C GLU A 43 0.01 -13.34 -1.04
N LEU A 44 0.63 -14.51 -0.88
CA LEU A 44 2.06 -14.63 -0.60
C LEU A 44 2.85 -14.48 -1.90
N LEU A 45 3.56 -13.36 -2.05
CA LEU A 45 4.38 -13.08 -3.24
C LEU A 45 5.77 -13.68 -3.19
N GLN A 46 6.40 -13.67 -2.00
CA GLN A 46 7.78 -14.10 -1.87
C GLN A 46 8.01 -14.80 -0.53
N ILE A 47 8.76 -15.90 -0.61
CA ILE A 47 9.32 -16.60 0.54
C ILE A 47 10.84 -16.42 0.48
N GLY A 48 11.39 -15.63 1.41
CA GLY A 48 12.79 -15.71 1.79
C GLY A 48 12.97 -16.68 2.95
N GLU A 49 14.21 -16.99 3.32
CA GLU A 49 14.48 -17.92 4.44
C GLU A 49 13.74 -17.52 5.73
N ARG A 50 13.84 -16.24 6.10
CA ARG A 50 13.32 -15.71 7.37
C ARG A 50 12.22 -14.66 7.19
N TYR A 51 11.90 -14.30 5.95
CA TYR A 51 10.93 -13.25 5.67
C TYR A 51 9.93 -13.71 4.62
N ARG A 52 8.72 -13.15 4.70
CA ARG A 52 7.67 -13.36 3.72
C ARG A 52 7.10 -12.02 3.30
N VAL A 53 6.79 -11.90 2.02
CA VAL A 53 6.13 -10.71 1.46
C VAL A 53 4.75 -11.10 1.02
N TYR A 54 3.74 -10.42 1.55
CA TYR A 54 2.35 -10.58 1.13
C TYR A 54 1.88 -9.35 0.41
N VAL A 55 0.94 -9.53 -0.51
CA VAL A 55 0.22 -8.44 -1.15
C VAL A 55 -1.27 -8.65 -1.01
N ARG A 56 -1.98 -7.60 -0.64
CA ARG A 56 -3.45 -7.58 -0.75
C ARG A 56 -3.82 -6.59 -1.83
N ARG A 57 -4.60 -7.05 -2.82
CA ARG A 57 -5.06 -6.21 -3.92
C ARG A 57 -6.55 -5.99 -3.81
N ARG A 58 -7.00 -4.75 -4.02
CA ARG A 58 -8.43 -4.42 -4.12
C ARG A 58 -8.67 -3.35 -5.18
N PRO A 59 -9.83 -3.34 -5.84
CA PRO A 59 -10.20 -2.25 -6.74
C PRO A 59 -10.14 -0.90 -6.01
N LEU A 60 -9.61 0.12 -6.68
CA LEU A 60 -9.62 1.50 -6.19
C LEU A 60 -9.74 2.43 -7.41
N LEU A 61 -10.75 3.29 -7.41
CA LEU A 61 -11.05 4.16 -8.57
C LEU A 61 -11.17 3.32 -9.87
N ARG A 62 -10.54 3.74 -10.96
CA ARG A 62 -10.46 2.98 -12.22
C ARG A 62 -9.26 2.02 -12.27
N GLY A 63 -8.54 1.86 -11.16
CA GLY A 63 -7.35 1.03 -11.06
C GLY A 63 -7.41 0.05 -9.90
N VAL A 64 -6.23 -0.27 -9.37
CA VAL A 64 -6.06 -1.19 -8.24
C VAL A 64 -5.23 -0.54 -7.15
N CYS A 65 -5.58 -0.82 -5.91
CA CYS A 65 -4.75 -0.57 -4.74
C CYS A 65 -4.07 -1.87 -4.32
N GLU A 66 -2.77 -1.82 -4.06
CA GLU A 66 -1.99 -2.92 -3.51
C GLU A 66 -1.39 -2.51 -2.16
N PHE A 67 -1.59 -3.35 -1.15
CA PHE A 67 -0.93 -3.24 0.16
C PHE A 67 0.14 -4.30 0.28
N LEU A 68 1.37 -3.90 0.59
CA LEU A 68 2.49 -4.81 0.76
C LEU A 68 2.80 -5.00 2.24
N TYR A 69 2.74 -6.24 2.66
CA TYR A 69 3.06 -6.67 4.02
C TYR A 69 4.40 -7.39 4.04
N PHE A 70 5.24 -7.02 4.98
CA PHE A 70 6.50 -7.68 5.25
C PHE A 70 6.40 -8.40 6.59
N GLN A 71 6.47 -9.73 6.55
CA GLN A 71 6.56 -10.56 7.74
C GLN A 71 8.02 -10.95 7.98
N PHE A 72 8.47 -10.71 9.20
CA PHE A 72 9.78 -11.07 9.72
C PHE A 72 9.60 -11.87 11.03
N PRO A 73 10.64 -12.50 11.60
CA PRO A 73 10.46 -13.43 12.72
C PRO A 73 9.79 -12.83 13.95
N SER A 74 9.95 -11.52 14.17
CA SER A 74 9.38 -10.81 15.33
C SER A 74 8.08 -10.07 15.05
N GLY A 75 7.51 -10.10 13.83
CA GLY A 75 6.27 -9.39 13.56
C GLY A 75 5.94 -9.21 12.08
N VAL A 76 4.92 -8.39 11.83
CA VAL A 76 4.41 -8.07 10.50
C VAL A 76 4.23 -6.56 10.40
N GLN A 77 4.64 -5.99 9.26
CA GLN A 77 4.46 -4.58 8.95
C GLN A 77 3.79 -4.40 7.59
N LEU A 78 2.79 -3.54 7.52
CA LEU A 78 2.34 -2.93 6.28
C LEU A 78 3.37 -1.87 5.90
N ILE A 79 4.16 -2.14 4.86
CA ILE A 79 5.30 -1.29 4.49
C ILE A 79 4.97 -0.30 3.38
N ASN A 80 4.04 -0.66 2.49
CA ASN A 80 3.72 0.16 1.32
C ASN A 80 2.25 0.01 0.94
N ALA A 81 1.65 1.12 0.50
CA ALA A 81 0.38 1.14 -0.20
C ALA A 81 0.62 1.78 -1.57
N LYS A 82 0.16 1.15 -2.65
CA LYS A 82 0.27 1.71 -4.00
C LYS A 82 -1.01 1.63 -4.80
N TYR A 83 -1.29 2.67 -5.58
CA TYR A 83 -2.30 2.68 -6.62
C TYR A 83 -1.63 2.44 -7.98
N VAL A 84 -2.28 1.66 -8.85
CA VAL A 84 -1.90 1.49 -10.25
C VAL A 84 -3.15 1.66 -11.12
N GLY A 85 -3.15 2.65 -12.01
CA GLY A 85 -4.24 2.89 -12.94
C GLY A 85 -4.22 4.26 -13.62
N PRO A 86 -5.27 4.61 -14.37
CA PRO A 86 -5.28 5.78 -15.26
C PRO A 86 -5.80 7.07 -14.60
N ASP A 87 -6.09 7.06 -13.30
CA ASP A 87 -6.58 8.24 -12.58
C ASP A 87 -5.45 9.23 -12.33
N ASP A 88 -5.79 10.52 -12.28
CA ASP A 88 -4.81 11.55 -12.03
C ASP A 88 -4.12 11.32 -10.66
N PRO A 89 -2.82 11.65 -10.52
CA PRO A 89 -2.08 11.30 -9.31
C PRO A 89 -2.61 11.91 -8.02
N GLU A 90 -3.28 13.06 -8.08
CA GLU A 90 -3.79 13.75 -6.89
C GLU A 90 -5.05 13.04 -6.36
N THR A 91 -6.01 12.73 -7.24
CA THR A 91 -7.17 11.90 -6.92
C THR A 91 -6.74 10.51 -6.45
N ALA A 92 -5.79 9.89 -7.15
CA ALA A 92 -5.24 8.59 -6.77
C ALA A 92 -4.59 8.63 -5.38
N LEU A 93 -3.85 9.69 -5.04
CA LEU A 93 -3.23 9.87 -3.73
C LEU A 93 -4.29 10.00 -2.62
N GLN A 94 -5.32 10.80 -2.83
CA GLN A 94 -6.40 10.95 -1.85
C GLN A 94 -7.16 9.63 -1.63
N GLY A 95 -7.47 8.92 -2.73
CA GLY A 95 -8.10 7.61 -2.69
C GLY A 95 -7.24 6.57 -1.98
N LEU A 96 -5.94 6.56 -2.27
CA LEU A 96 -4.97 5.65 -1.66
C LEU A 96 -4.77 5.93 -0.18
N ALA A 97 -4.70 7.20 0.23
CA ALA A 97 -4.59 7.59 1.63
C ALA A 97 -5.81 7.12 2.44
N LYS A 98 -7.03 7.31 1.91
CA LYS A 98 -8.25 6.79 2.52
C LYS A 98 -8.22 5.26 2.60
N ALA A 99 -7.82 4.61 1.51
CA ALA A 99 -7.74 3.16 1.44
C ALA A 99 -6.76 2.58 2.48
N TYR A 100 -5.62 3.25 2.69
CA TYR A 100 -4.66 2.91 3.72
C TYR A 100 -5.24 3.03 5.14
N GLN A 101 -5.93 4.13 5.45
CA GLN A 101 -6.56 4.31 6.78
C GLN A 101 -7.58 3.22 7.09
N GLU A 102 -8.39 2.81 6.11
CA GLU A 102 -9.32 1.70 6.26
C GLU A 102 -8.62 0.36 6.51
N GLU A 103 -7.52 0.09 5.80
CA GLU A 103 -6.74 -1.14 5.94
C GLU A 103 -6.13 -1.27 7.35
N VAL A 104 -5.59 -0.17 7.87
CA VAL A 104 -5.06 -0.11 9.24
C VAL A 104 -6.18 -0.29 10.25
N ALA A 105 -7.31 0.40 10.09
CA ALA A 105 -8.44 0.28 11.01
C ALA A 105 -9.04 -1.14 11.04
N GLN A 106 -8.98 -1.89 9.94
CA GLN A 106 -9.37 -3.31 9.92
C GLN A 106 -8.38 -4.19 10.67
N SER A 107 -7.08 -3.88 10.58
CA SER A 107 -6.01 -4.61 11.28
C SER A 107 -6.02 -4.38 12.79
N GLU A 108 -6.56 -3.24 13.25
CA GLU A 108 -6.68 -2.88 14.66
C GLU A 108 -7.96 -3.40 15.34
N LYS A 109 -8.93 -3.93 14.58
CA LYS A 109 -10.09 -4.60 15.18
C LYS A 109 -9.60 -5.91 15.80
N PRO A 110 -9.67 -6.06 17.14
CA PRO A 110 -9.45 -7.36 17.76
C PRO A 110 -10.45 -8.32 17.11
N GLY A 111 -10.02 -9.55 16.83
CA GLY A 111 -10.93 -10.61 16.43
C GLY A 111 -12.12 -10.62 17.39
N ALA A 112 -13.27 -10.19 16.89
CA ALA A 112 -14.53 -10.56 17.49
C ALA A 112 -14.65 -12.06 17.24
N GLU A 113 -14.39 -12.80 18.31
CA GLU A 113 -14.74 -14.20 18.55
C GLU A 113 -14.01 -15.26 17.71
N GLN A 114 -13.25 -16.11 18.41
CA GLN A 114 -13.62 -17.52 18.63
C GLN A 114 -12.90 -18.07 19.87
#